data_AF-A0A2V9TWB4-F1
#
_entry.id   AF-A0A2V9TWB4-F1
#
_cell.length_a   1.000
_cell.length_b   1.000
_cell.length_c   1.000
_cell.angle_alpha   90.00
_cell.angle_beta   90.00
_cell.angle_gamma   90.00
#
_symmetry.space_group_name_H-M   'P 1'
#
loop_
_entity.id
_entity.type
_entity.pdbx_description
1 polymer ?
#
loop_
_entity_poly.entity_id
_entity_poly.type
_entity_poly.pdbx_seq_one_letter_code
_entity_poly.pdbx_strand_id
1 'polypeptide(L)'
;IAGYDWFAIPLVPYLYAVELPEQVPLYADPKLVSFLRDQYRRKHFEEFIPDAPDGGVPEGPWYQLLGSSYDRTSYAFEIETSAEKDDELIQILNARRNVGMYKLLSSNCADFVKGIINFYYPGALHRGIIGDLGISTPKQIAKCMARYSKHHPELESISFVIPQVPGTMKRSKPVRGVVESAFKAKKYMAPLLVWHPAIVACFAAAYFTGSRGFDPGQHALVFDARRDLEAPMSAQERREYQTRLERLARGITEGTVLEEVKWPRLEATAQPQLDEAGRPVLRLTLGEGPVAVGLTRDNIVSASEAPEIAQHLLVVRLREELRKSAPKIAASDVYNDMLLLEELHRGRSERPSSIADSLGTKAGGTR
;
A
#
# COMPACT_ATOMS: atom_id res chain seq x y z
N ILE A 1 -8.46 23.46 -9.63
CA ILE A 1 -7.04 23.33 -10.07
C ILE A 1 -7.02 23.57 -11.57
N ALA A 2 -6.24 24.53 -12.07
CA ALA A 2 -6.25 24.94 -13.49
C ALA A 2 -7.67 25.20 -14.08
N GLY A 3 -8.56 25.82 -13.31
CA GLY A 3 -9.94 26.09 -13.74
C GLY A 3 -10.92 24.92 -13.62
N TYR A 4 -10.46 23.71 -13.27
CA TYR A 4 -11.32 22.54 -13.05
C TYR A 4 -11.66 22.30 -11.58
N ASP A 5 -12.86 21.77 -11.34
CA ASP A 5 -13.40 21.48 -10.01
C ASP A 5 -13.03 20.08 -9.48
N TRP A 6 -12.79 19.13 -10.37
CA TRP A 6 -12.35 17.75 -10.07
C TRP A 6 -11.34 17.27 -11.11
N PHE A 7 -10.53 16.30 -10.69
CA PHE A 7 -9.60 15.56 -11.53
C PHE A 7 -9.93 14.08 -11.39
N ALA A 8 -10.21 13.43 -12.52
CA ALA A 8 -10.24 11.97 -12.59
C ALA A 8 -8.80 11.49 -12.79
N ILE A 9 -8.37 10.54 -11.96
CA ILE A 9 -7.03 9.97 -12.04
C ILE A 9 -7.18 8.49 -12.34
N PRO A 10 -6.44 7.96 -13.34
CA PRO A 10 -6.45 6.53 -13.61
C PRO A 10 -6.05 5.74 -12.35
N LEU A 11 -6.65 4.56 -12.17
CA LEU A 11 -6.49 3.81 -10.92
C LEU A 11 -5.02 3.45 -10.62
N VAL A 12 -4.28 2.97 -11.62
CA VAL A 12 -2.87 2.56 -11.45
C VAL A 12 -1.98 3.68 -10.90
N PRO A 13 -1.93 4.90 -11.48
CA PRO A 13 -1.13 5.99 -10.92
C PRO A 13 -1.66 6.51 -9.59
N TYR A 14 -2.99 6.51 -9.38
CA TYR A 14 -3.54 6.85 -8.07
C TYR A 14 -3.06 5.89 -6.96
N LEU A 15 -2.93 4.60 -7.26
CA LEU A 15 -2.47 3.59 -6.31
C LEU A 15 -0.95 3.53 -6.19
N TYR A 16 -0.22 3.62 -7.30
CA TYR A 16 1.21 3.27 -7.36
C TYR A 16 2.11 4.34 -8.00
N ALA A 17 1.59 5.52 -8.35
CA ALA A 17 2.36 6.61 -8.96
C ALA A 17 3.18 6.21 -10.21
N VAL A 18 2.75 5.15 -10.90
CA VAL A 18 3.32 4.65 -12.16
C VAL A 18 2.22 4.56 -13.22
N GLU A 19 2.60 4.49 -14.49
CA GLU A 19 1.63 4.45 -15.59
C GLU A 19 1.06 3.05 -15.79
N LEU A 20 1.93 2.04 -15.67
CA LEU A 20 1.61 0.67 -16.03
C LEU A 20 1.71 -0.27 -14.82
N PRO A 21 0.84 -1.29 -14.73
CA PRO A 21 0.95 -2.35 -13.72
C PRO A 21 2.33 -3.02 -13.66
N GLU A 22 3.05 -3.06 -14.78
CA GLU A 22 4.36 -3.67 -14.88
C GLU A 22 5.43 -2.93 -14.07
N GLN A 23 5.23 -1.63 -13.90
CA GLN A 23 6.14 -0.70 -13.24
C GLN A 23 5.96 -0.65 -11.72
N VAL A 24 4.95 -1.35 -11.18
CA VAL A 24 4.67 -1.37 -9.73
C VAL A 24 5.86 -2.00 -8.99
N PRO A 25 6.49 -1.28 -8.04
CA PRO A 25 7.67 -1.79 -7.35
C PRO A 25 7.30 -2.89 -6.34
N LEU A 26 8.16 -3.89 -6.26
CA LEU A 26 8.15 -4.96 -5.27
C LEU A 26 8.49 -4.44 -3.86
N TYR A 27 9.24 -3.35 -3.77
CA TYR A 27 9.68 -2.75 -2.52
C TYR A 27 9.74 -1.23 -2.65
N ALA A 28 9.28 -0.50 -1.64
CA ALA A 28 9.25 0.95 -1.66
C ALA A 28 9.73 1.59 -0.35
N ASP A 29 10.69 2.51 -0.48
CA ASP A 29 11.13 3.40 0.58
C ASP A 29 10.60 4.83 0.35
N PRO A 30 10.72 5.76 1.32
CA PRO A 30 10.25 7.13 1.15
C PRO A 30 10.87 7.87 -0.06
N LYS A 31 12.12 7.56 -0.41
CA LYS A 31 12.81 8.23 -1.52
C LYS A 31 12.24 7.81 -2.87
N LEU A 32 12.06 6.50 -3.07
CA LEU A 32 11.45 5.94 -4.27
C LEU A 32 10.03 6.46 -4.45
N VAL A 33 9.23 6.49 -3.38
CA VAL A 33 7.85 6.99 -3.45
C VAL A 33 7.83 8.47 -3.84
N SER A 34 8.68 9.29 -3.24
CA SER A 34 8.81 10.70 -3.62
C SER A 34 9.24 10.86 -5.08
N PHE A 35 10.21 10.05 -5.52
CA PHE A 35 10.71 10.03 -6.88
C PHE A 35 9.62 9.66 -7.89
N LEU A 36 8.91 8.54 -7.69
CA LEU A 36 7.85 8.10 -8.60
C LEU A 36 6.70 9.12 -8.70
N ARG A 37 6.29 9.70 -7.57
CA ARG A 37 5.29 10.78 -7.54
C ARG A 37 5.74 11.99 -8.34
N ASP A 38 6.99 12.42 -8.17
CA ASP A 38 7.53 13.57 -8.90
C ASP A 38 7.71 13.28 -10.40
N GLN A 39 8.18 12.09 -10.77
CA GLN A 39 8.27 11.67 -12.18
C GLN A 39 6.91 11.71 -12.87
N TYR A 40 5.88 11.13 -12.23
CA TYR A 40 4.53 11.16 -12.77
C TYR A 40 3.98 12.60 -12.85
N ARG A 41 4.20 13.42 -11.81
CA ARG A 41 3.81 14.83 -11.79
C ARG A 41 4.45 15.60 -12.93
N ARG A 42 5.77 15.52 -13.11
CA ARG A 42 6.46 16.22 -14.21
C ARG A 42 5.93 15.79 -15.57
N LYS A 43 5.66 14.50 -15.74
CA LYS A 43 5.17 13.97 -17.01
C LYS A 43 3.73 14.40 -17.35
N HIS A 44 2.84 14.43 -16.36
CA HIS A 44 1.39 14.58 -16.61
C HIS A 44 0.77 15.84 -16.03
N PHE A 45 1.35 16.37 -14.96
CA PHE A 45 0.74 17.39 -14.12
C PHE A 45 1.54 18.69 -14.05
N GLU A 46 2.70 18.80 -14.74
CA GLU A 46 3.58 19.96 -14.65
C GLU A 46 2.87 21.28 -15.02
N GLU A 47 1.96 21.24 -16.00
CA GLU A 47 1.19 22.40 -16.43
C GLU A 47 0.37 23.04 -15.29
N PHE A 48 -0.12 22.25 -14.34
CA PHE A 48 -0.99 22.72 -13.27
C PHE A 48 -0.44 22.52 -11.84
N ILE A 49 0.63 21.74 -11.71
CA ILE A 49 1.46 21.57 -10.50
C ILE A 49 2.91 21.80 -10.94
N PRO A 50 3.30 23.06 -11.19
CA PRO A 50 4.64 23.39 -11.69
C PRO A 50 5.69 23.14 -10.60
N ASP A 51 6.94 23.09 -11.02
CA ASP A 51 8.08 22.99 -10.12
C ASP A 51 8.09 24.12 -9.07
N ALA A 52 8.72 23.84 -7.92
CA ALA A 52 9.08 24.87 -6.97
C ALA A 52 10.03 25.89 -7.61
N PRO A 53 10.18 27.11 -7.04
CA PRO A 53 11.05 28.15 -7.61
C PRO A 53 12.52 27.74 -7.81
N ASP A 54 12.99 26.72 -7.09
CA ASP A 54 14.33 26.13 -7.19
C ASP A 54 14.43 24.96 -8.20
N GLY A 55 13.36 24.70 -8.96
CA GLY A 55 13.22 23.55 -9.86
C GLY A 55 12.89 22.24 -9.12
N GLY A 56 12.69 22.30 -7.81
CA GLY A 56 12.41 21.16 -6.96
C GLY A 56 10.95 20.70 -6.97
N VAL A 57 10.67 19.71 -6.12
CA VAL A 57 9.33 19.18 -5.91
C VAL A 57 8.47 20.26 -5.21
N PRO A 58 7.31 20.64 -5.78
CA PRO A 58 6.46 21.66 -5.19
C PRO A 58 5.82 21.21 -3.87
N GLU A 59 5.58 22.17 -2.96
CA GLU A 59 4.81 21.91 -1.75
C GLU A 59 3.31 21.70 -2.04
N GLY A 60 2.59 21.19 -1.04
CA GLY A 60 1.13 21.09 -1.08
C GLY A 60 0.60 19.65 -1.18
N PRO A 61 -0.73 19.50 -1.23
CA PRO A 61 -1.39 18.20 -1.08
C PRO A 61 -1.44 17.38 -2.36
N TRP A 62 -0.81 17.82 -3.46
CA TRP A 62 -0.89 17.15 -4.76
C TRP A 62 -0.40 15.69 -4.71
N TYR A 63 0.52 15.35 -3.81
CA TYR A 63 1.00 13.97 -3.64
C TYR A 63 -0.13 12.99 -3.25
N GLN A 64 -1.26 13.48 -2.72
CA GLN A 64 -2.42 12.64 -2.39
C GLN A 64 -3.12 12.08 -3.63
N LEU A 65 -2.84 12.66 -4.80
CA LEU A 65 -3.35 12.23 -6.09
C LEU A 65 -2.62 10.98 -6.63
N LEU A 66 -1.47 10.62 -6.04
CA LEU A 66 -0.58 9.61 -6.60
C LEU A 66 -0.03 8.68 -5.51
N GLY A 67 0.02 7.38 -5.78
CA GLY A 67 0.75 6.43 -4.92
C GLY A 67 0.10 6.15 -3.56
N SER A 68 -1.23 6.16 -3.45
CA SER A 68 -1.94 5.93 -2.19
C SER A 68 -1.65 4.57 -1.54
N SER A 69 -1.30 3.54 -2.33
CA SER A 69 -0.92 2.21 -1.85
C SER A 69 0.48 2.17 -1.21
N TYR A 70 1.25 3.25 -1.26
CA TYR A 70 2.49 3.38 -0.47
C TYR A 70 2.21 3.77 0.97
N ASP A 71 1.16 4.56 1.19
CA ASP A 71 0.84 5.13 2.49
C ASP A 71 -0.04 4.21 3.33
N ARG A 72 -0.87 3.38 2.67
CA ARG A 72 -1.89 2.58 3.35
C ARG A 72 -2.41 1.40 2.55
N THR A 73 -2.95 0.41 3.27
CA THR A 73 -3.88 -0.58 2.74
C THR A 73 -5.25 0.08 2.60
N SER A 74 -5.89 -0.13 1.45
CA SER A 74 -7.26 0.34 1.20
C SER A 74 -8.21 -0.84 1.10
N TYR A 75 -9.44 -0.66 1.58
CA TYR A 75 -10.54 -1.62 1.38
C TYR A 75 -11.55 -0.96 0.47
N ALA A 76 -11.93 -1.66 -0.58
CA ALA A 76 -12.79 -1.15 -1.63
C ALA A 76 -14.04 -2.01 -1.77
N PHE A 77 -15.09 -1.36 -2.27
CA PHE A 77 -16.33 -1.99 -2.65
C PHE A 77 -16.60 -1.57 -4.09
N GLU A 78 -16.88 -2.54 -4.93
CA GLU A 78 -17.37 -2.35 -6.28
C GLU A 78 -18.84 -2.70 -6.32
N ILE A 79 -19.60 -1.85 -6.99
CA ILE A 79 -21.05 -1.96 -7.11
C ILE A 79 -21.40 -1.66 -8.56
N GLU A 80 -22.41 -2.37 -9.06
CA GLU A 80 -22.98 -2.06 -10.35
C GLU A 80 -23.62 -0.66 -10.34
N THR A 81 -23.51 0.06 -11.45
CA THR A 81 -24.23 1.33 -11.71
C THR A 81 -24.76 1.31 -13.15
N SER A 82 -25.50 2.35 -13.55
CA SER A 82 -25.92 2.50 -14.94
C SER A 82 -25.32 3.78 -15.53
N ALA A 83 -25.00 3.75 -16.82
CA ALA A 83 -24.39 4.89 -17.51
C ALA A 83 -25.26 6.15 -17.39
N GLU A 84 -26.58 6.01 -17.45
CA GLU A 84 -27.51 7.13 -17.32
C GLU A 84 -27.45 7.78 -15.94
N LYS A 85 -27.37 6.96 -14.88
CA LYS A 85 -27.21 7.48 -13.51
C LYS A 85 -25.82 8.06 -13.27
N ASP A 86 -24.80 7.50 -13.90
CA ASP A 86 -23.43 8.03 -13.83
C ASP A 86 -23.36 9.42 -14.46
N ASP A 87 -23.96 9.60 -15.64
CA ASP A 87 -24.07 10.91 -16.30
C ASP A 87 -24.86 11.92 -15.44
N GLU A 88 -25.98 11.50 -14.85
CA GLU A 88 -26.77 12.34 -13.94
C GLU A 88 -25.94 12.75 -12.70
N LEU A 89 -25.22 11.82 -12.09
CA LEU A 89 -24.35 12.13 -10.96
C LEU A 89 -23.28 13.15 -11.35
N ILE A 90 -22.62 12.95 -12.49
CA ILE A 90 -21.57 13.85 -12.98
C ILE A 90 -22.16 15.25 -13.25
N GLN A 91 -23.36 15.36 -13.81
CA GLN A 91 -24.04 16.64 -13.96
C GLN A 91 -24.35 17.31 -12.61
N ILE A 92 -24.83 16.55 -11.62
CA ILE A 92 -25.10 17.06 -10.26
C ILE A 92 -23.82 17.56 -9.59
N LEU A 93 -22.71 16.84 -9.75
CA LEU A 93 -21.42 17.27 -9.25
C LEU A 93 -21.01 18.56 -9.97
N ASN A 94 -20.99 18.57 -11.31
CA ASN A 94 -20.64 19.73 -12.15
C ASN A 94 -21.47 21.00 -11.90
N ALA A 95 -22.73 20.86 -11.49
CA ALA A 95 -23.58 22.01 -11.18
C ALA A 95 -23.24 22.71 -9.86
N ARG A 96 -22.46 22.07 -8.98
CA ARG A 96 -22.11 22.61 -7.66
C ARG A 96 -20.79 23.38 -7.73
N ARG A 97 -20.76 24.54 -7.07
CA ARG A 97 -19.51 25.28 -6.87
C ARG A 97 -18.54 24.47 -6.01
N ASN A 98 -17.28 24.42 -6.43
CA ASN A 98 -16.19 23.85 -5.64
C ASN A 98 -15.78 24.78 -4.49
N VAL A 99 -16.51 24.69 -3.40
CA VAL A 99 -16.22 25.43 -2.16
C VAL A 99 -15.92 24.46 -1.03
N GLY A 100 -14.87 24.74 -0.26
CA GLY A 100 -14.50 23.92 0.90
C GLY A 100 -15.59 23.95 1.97
N MET A 101 -16.39 22.89 2.05
CA MET A 101 -17.45 22.74 3.07
C MET A 101 -17.08 21.74 4.17
N TYR A 102 -15.79 21.41 4.32
CA TYR A 102 -15.36 20.38 5.24
C TYR A 102 -15.71 20.71 6.70
N LYS A 103 -16.43 19.80 7.35
CA LYS A 103 -16.72 19.81 8.78
C LYS A 103 -16.53 18.39 9.29
N LEU A 104 -15.57 18.18 10.19
CA LEU A 104 -15.19 16.86 10.70
C LEU A 104 -16.39 16.00 11.14
N LEU A 105 -17.38 16.61 11.79
CA LEU A 105 -18.52 15.91 12.39
C LEU A 105 -19.73 15.74 11.45
N SER A 106 -19.83 16.52 10.37
CA SER A 106 -21.09 16.63 9.61
C SER A 106 -20.96 16.77 8.10
N SER A 107 -19.75 17.05 7.59
CA SER A 107 -19.45 17.26 6.17
C SER A 107 -18.02 16.80 5.91
N ASN A 108 -17.76 15.51 6.11
CA ASN A 108 -16.45 14.89 5.91
C ASN A 108 -16.46 13.93 4.70
N CYS A 109 -15.34 13.25 4.44
CA CYS A 109 -15.22 12.31 3.33
C CYS A 109 -16.25 11.17 3.38
N ALA A 110 -16.59 10.66 4.56
CA ALA A 110 -17.60 9.61 4.71
C ALA A 110 -19.02 10.14 4.45
N ASP A 111 -19.32 11.39 4.79
CA ASP A 111 -20.59 12.03 4.40
C ASP A 111 -20.69 12.26 2.90
N PHE A 112 -19.59 12.62 2.24
CA PHE A 112 -19.53 12.73 0.78
C PHE A 112 -19.83 11.38 0.12
N VAL A 113 -19.09 10.32 0.49
CA VAL A 113 -19.32 8.96 -0.03
C VAL A 113 -20.75 8.49 0.25
N LYS A 114 -21.28 8.74 1.45
CA LYS A 114 -22.68 8.44 1.78
C LYS A 114 -23.66 9.09 0.81
N GLY A 115 -23.43 10.35 0.44
CA GLY A 115 -24.25 11.07 -0.54
C GLY A 115 -24.20 10.44 -1.93
N ILE A 116 -23.01 10.09 -2.41
CA ILE A 116 -22.80 9.44 -3.71
C ILE A 116 -23.51 8.08 -3.77
N ILE A 117 -23.25 7.19 -2.80
CA ILE A 117 -23.84 5.85 -2.84
C ILE A 117 -25.36 5.90 -2.62
N ASN A 118 -25.87 6.77 -1.75
CA ASN A 118 -27.33 6.89 -1.56
C ASN A 118 -28.04 7.54 -2.76
N PHE A 119 -27.33 8.21 -3.66
CA PHE A 119 -27.90 8.64 -4.94
C PHE A 119 -28.20 7.41 -5.82
N TYR A 120 -27.28 6.47 -5.94
CA TYR A 120 -27.51 5.21 -6.67
C TYR A 120 -28.48 4.28 -5.96
N TYR A 121 -28.29 4.13 -4.64
CA TYR A 121 -28.93 3.15 -3.76
C TYR A 121 -29.50 3.82 -2.50
N PRO A 122 -30.69 4.44 -2.60
CA PRO A 122 -31.30 5.17 -1.50
C PRO A 122 -31.39 4.35 -0.20
N GLY A 123 -30.80 4.88 0.87
CA GLY A 123 -30.83 4.25 2.20
C GLY A 123 -29.75 3.19 2.44
N ALA A 124 -28.89 2.88 1.46
CA ALA A 124 -27.81 1.91 1.62
C ALA A 124 -26.83 2.29 2.73
N LEU A 125 -26.50 3.58 2.83
CA LEU A 125 -25.53 4.11 3.79
C LEU A 125 -26.16 5.07 4.80
N HIS A 126 -25.82 4.88 6.08
CA HIS A 126 -26.29 5.72 7.17
C HIS A 126 -25.22 5.94 8.25
N ARG A 127 -25.40 6.99 9.06
CA ARG A 127 -24.49 7.30 10.18
C ARG A 127 -24.61 6.26 11.29
N GLY A 128 -23.53 6.07 12.04
CA GLY A 128 -23.50 5.17 13.21
C GLY A 128 -23.80 5.97 14.48
N ILE A 129 -25.00 5.79 15.05
CA ILE A 129 -25.40 6.55 16.25
C ILE A 129 -24.62 6.09 17.49
N ILE A 130 -24.55 4.78 17.73
CA ILE A 130 -23.94 4.21 18.95
C ILE A 130 -22.43 3.98 18.78
N GLY A 131 -22.02 3.31 17.69
CA GLY A 131 -20.62 2.89 17.48
C GLY A 131 -19.66 4.04 17.12
N ASP A 132 -20.20 5.15 16.64
CA ASP A 132 -19.43 6.30 16.14
C ASP A 132 -19.96 7.65 16.65
N LEU A 133 -20.82 7.63 17.70
CA LEU A 133 -21.34 8.82 18.36
C LEU A 133 -22.02 9.82 17.40
N GLY A 134 -22.72 9.30 16.39
CA GLY A 134 -23.42 10.11 15.39
C GLY A 134 -22.53 10.65 14.25
N ILE A 135 -21.23 10.36 14.26
CA ILE A 135 -20.28 10.75 13.22
C ILE A 135 -20.34 9.74 12.07
N SER A 136 -20.34 10.23 10.82
CA SER A 136 -20.07 9.37 9.66
C SER A 136 -18.60 8.98 9.65
N THR A 137 -18.30 7.71 9.88
CA THR A 137 -16.92 7.19 9.82
C THR A 137 -16.75 6.24 8.64
N PRO A 138 -15.54 6.17 8.03
CA PRO A 138 -15.29 5.23 6.93
C PRO A 138 -15.62 3.78 7.30
N LYS A 139 -15.32 3.35 8.54
CA LYS A 139 -15.64 1.99 9.01
C LYS A 139 -17.15 1.73 9.05
N GLN A 140 -17.94 2.70 9.48
CA GLN A 140 -19.40 2.57 9.52
C GLN A 140 -20.00 2.53 8.12
N ILE A 141 -19.52 3.39 7.21
CA ILE A 141 -19.96 3.39 5.82
C ILE A 141 -19.66 2.04 5.15
N ALA A 142 -18.43 1.51 5.32
CA ALA A 142 -18.08 0.18 4.84
C ALA A 142 -18.96 -0.93 5.45
N LYS A 143 -19.29 -0.82 6.75
CA LYS A 143 -20.18 -1.77 7.43
C LYS A 143 -21.60 -1.74 6.88
N CYS A 144 -22.13 -0.55 6.59
CA CYS A 144 -23.44 -0.39 5.94
C CYS A 144 -23.41 -0.99 4.54
N MET A 145 -22.38 -0.70 3.75
CA MET A 145 -22.23 -1.24 2.40
C MET A 145 -22.21 -2.77 2.39
N ALA A 146 -21.35 -3.39 3.21
CA ALA A 146 -21.27 -4.84 3.32
C ALA A 146 -22.60 -5.48 3.76
N ARG A 147 -23.35 -4.82 4.65
CA ARG A 147 -24.68 -5.28 5.06
C ARG A 147 -25.71 -5.13 3.95
N TYR A 148 -25.70 -4.01 3.24
CA TYR A 148 -26.61 -3.73 2.14
C TYR A 148 -26.42 -4.76 1.02
N SER A 149 -25.18 -4.94 0.53
CA SER A 149 -24.79 -5.98 -0.41
C SER A 149 -25.28 -7.37 -0.03
N LYS A 150 -25.19 -7.75 1.26
CA LYS A 150 -25.66 -9.05 1.73
C LYS A 150 -27.18 -9.24 1.59
N HIS A 151 -27.96 -8.17 1.72
CA HIS A 151 -29.42 -8.23 1.54
C HIS A 151 -29.86 -8.01 0.10
N HIS A 152 -28.94 -7.58 -0.76
CA HIS A 152 -29.15 -7.25 -2.17
C HIS A 152 -28.18 -8.04 -3.07
N PRO A 153 -28.29 -9.38 -3.12
CA PRO A 153 -27.40 -10.21 -3.92
C PRO A 153 -27.47 -9.94 -5.42
N GLU A 154 -28.54 -9.30 -5.89
CA GLU A 154 -28.72 -8.85 -7.27
C GLU A 154 -27.73 -7.78 -7.74
N LEU A 155 -27.04 -7.09 -6.82
CA LEU A 155 -26.10 -6.00 -7.16
C LEU A 155 -24.70 -6.50 -7.53
N GLU A 156 -24.48 -7.81 -7.50
CA GLU A 156 -23.20 -8.49 -7.79
C GLU A 156 -21.97 -7.81 -7.16
N SER A 157 -22.14 -7.21 -5.97
CA SER A 157 -21.12 -6.34 -5.40
C SER A 157 -19.88 -7.12 -4.97
N ILE A 158 -18.71 -6.55 -5.26
CA ILE A 158 -17.42 -7.14 -4.90
C ILE A 158 -16.80 -6.35 -3.75
N SER A 159 -16.19 -7.05 -2.81
CA SER A 159 -15.34 -6.41 -1.79
C SER A 159 -13.91 -6.92 -1.94
N PHE A 160 -12.96 -5.99 -1.91
CA PHE A 160 -11.55 -6.32 -2.10
C PHE A 160 -10.63 -5.41 -1.30
N VAL A 161 -9.40 -5.88 -1.10
CA VAL A 161 -8.33 -5.17 -0.41
C VAL A 161 -7.22 -4.84 -1.40
N ILE A 162 -6.79 -3.59 -1.39
CA ILE A 162 -5.62 -3.12 -2.12
C ILE A 162 -4.46 -3.09 -1.11
N PRO A 163 -3.48 -4.01 -1.22
CA PRO A 163 -2.38 -4.09 -0.27
C PRO A 163 -1.50 -2.85 -0.31
N GLN A 164 -0.90 -2.56 0.85
CA GLN A 164 0.13 -1.54 0.93
C GLN A 164 1.44 -2.14 0.42
N VAL A 165 2.08 -1.52 -0.57
CA VAL A 165 3.37 -1.98 -1.11
C VAL A 165 4.38 -2.19 0.03
N PRO A 166 5.04 -3.35 0.15
CA PRO A 166 6.06 -3.61 1.16
C PRO A 166 7.23 -2.63 1.11
N GLY A 167 7.88 -2.40 2.25
CA GLY A 167 9.05 -1.53 2.33
C GLY A 167 9.31 -0.93 3.71
N THR A 168 10.16 0.10 3.77
CA THR A 168 10.46 0.87 4.99
C THR A 168 9.40 1.92 5.34
N MET A 169 8.40 2.10 4.46
CA MET A 169 7.24 2.95 4.73
C MET A 169 6.46 2.49 5.97
N LYS A 170 5.86 3.45 6.68
CA LYS A 170 5.04 3.16 7.87
C LYS A 170 3.87 2.24 7.51
N ARG A 171 3.82 1.06 8.14
CA ARG A 171 2.78 0.07 7.85
C ARG A 171 1.41 0.45 8.41
N SER A 172 0.38 0.06 7.66
CA SER A 172 -1.01 0.23 8.01
C SER A 172 -1.38 -0.48 9.31
N LYS A 173 -2.22 0.17 10.11
CA LYS A 173 -2.80 -0.41 11.33
C LYS A 173 -4.19 -0.97 11.04
N PRO A 174 -4.70 -1.91 11.87
CA PRO A 174 -6.07 -2.40 11.73
C PRO A 174 -7.11 -1.27 11.76
N VAL A 175 -8.19 -1.41 10.99
CA VAL A 175 -9.27 -0.41 10.85
C VAL A 175 -10.13 -0.40 12.12
N ARG A 176 -10.25 0.78 12.74
CA ARG A 176 -11.00 0.99 13.99
C ARG A 176 -11.99 2.13 13.85
N GLY A 177 -13.17 1.98 14.43
CA GLY A 177 -14.15 3.06 14.58
C GLY A 177 -13.76 4.03 15.69
N VAL A 178 -14.57 5.06 15.94
CA VAL A 178 -14.27 6.08 16.97
C VAL A 178 -14.25 5.47 18.37
N VAL A 179 -15.33 4.78 18.75
CA VAL A 179 -15.45 4.13 20.07
C VAL A 179 -14.38 3.04 20.25
N GLU A 180 -14.12 2.24 19.22
CA GLU A 180 -13.07 1.22 19.26
C GLU A 180 -11.67 1.83 19.44
N SER A 181 -11.40 2.95 18.78
CA SER A 181 -10.11 3.65 18.90
C SER A 181 -9.93 4.22 20.31
N ALA A 182 -10.96 4.89 20.84
CA ALA A 182 -10.96 5.41 22.20
C ALA A 182 -10.79 4.30 23.25
N PHE A 183 -11.59 3.24 23.15
CA PHE A 183 -11.55 2.12 24.10
C PHE A 183 -10.22 1.35 24.06
N LYS A 184 -9.59 1.20 22.88
CA LYS A 184 -8.29 0.52 22.76
C LYS A 184 -7.09 1.41 23.11
N ALA A 185 -7.29 2.70 23.37
CA ALA A 185 -6.22 3.62 23.71
C ALA A 185 -5.83 3.50 25.20
N LYS A 186 -5.06 2.45 25.53
CA LYS A 186 -4.66 2.10 26.91
C LYS A 186 -4.11 3.28 27.72
N LYS A 187 -3.32 4.16 27.07
CA LYS A 187 -2.73 5.36 27.69
C LYS A 187 -3.79 6.29 28.30
N TYR A 188 -4.98 6.37 27.69
CA TYR A 188 -6.06 7.23 28.16
C TYR A 188 -7.09 6.45 28.98
N MET A 189 -7.41 5.21 28.59
CA MET A 189 -8.40 4.39 29.31
C MET A 189 -7.93 3.95 30.70
N ALA A 190 -6.63 3.71 30.92
CA ALA A 190 -6.14 3.27 32.22
C ALA A 190 -6.31 4.35 33.31
N PRO A 191 -5.91 5.62 33.10
CA PRO A 191 -6.27 6.69 34.03
C PRO A 191 -7.79 6.85 34.18
N LEU A 192 -8.55 6.86 33.08
CA LEU A 192 -10.02 6.98 33.14
C LEU A 192 -10.69 5.87 33.95
N LEU A 193 -10.16 4.64 33.93
CA LEU A 193 -10.70 3.54 34.71
C LEU A 193 -10.50 3.75 36.21
N VAL A 194 -9.38 4.36 36.61
CA VAL A 194 -9.07 4.67 38.01
C VAL A 194 -9.95 5.81 38.54
N TRP A 195 -10.06 6.89 37.77
CA TRP A 195 -10.71 8.12 38.23
C TRP A 195 -12.20 8.20 37.88
N HIS A 196 -12.63 7.58 36.78
CA HIS A 196 -13.99 7.63 36.23
C HIS A 196 -14.46 6.27 35.63
N PRO A 197 -14.58 5.21 36.45
CA PRO A 197 -14.91 3.87 35.96
C PRO A 197 -16.24 3.78 35.21
N ALA A 198 -17.23 4.60 35.57
CA ALA A 198 -18.51 4.67 34.87
C ALA A 198 -18.35 5.07 33.39
N ILE A 199 -17.45 6.02 33.08
CA ILE A 199 -17.18 6.43 31.70
C ILE A 199 -16.58 5.25 30.90
N VAL A 200 -15.66 4.50 31.50
CA VAL A 200 -15.08 3.31 30.86
C VAL A 200 -16.12 2.22 30.64
N ALA A 201 -17.05 2.02 31.58
CA ALA A 201 -18.17 1.09 31.42
C ALA A 201 -19.08 1.49 30.24
N CYS A 202 -19.36 2.79 30.05
CA CYS A 202 -20.11 3.28 28.88
C CYS A 202 -19.36 3.01 27.56
N PHE A 203 -18.05 3.28 27.49
CA PHE A 203 -17.23 2.95 26.32
C PHE A 203 -17.18 1.45 26.05
N ALA A 204 -17.09 0.61 27.10
CA ALA A 204 -17.14 -0.84 26.97
C ALA A 204 -18.49 -1.29 26.40
N ALA A 205 -19.60 -0.83 26.97
CA ALA A 205 -20.94 -1.15 26.49
C ALA A 205 -21.12 -0.74 25.02
N ALA A 206 -20.76 0.48 24.64
CA ALA A 206 -20.79 0.96 23.25
C ALA A 206 -19.85 0.14 22.34
N TYR A 207 -18.68 -0.27 22.85
CA TYR A 207 -17.74 -1.09 22.12
C TYR A 207 -18.35 -2.44 21.76
N PHE A 208 -18.88 -3.17 22.75
CA PHE A 208 -19.42 -4.52 22.58
C PHE A 208 -20.76 -4.56 21.84
N THR A 209 -21.58 -3.51 21.92
CA THR A 209 -22.91 -3.47 21.29
C THR A 209 -22.90 -2.91 19.86
N GLY A 210 -22.04 -1.93 19.55
CA GLY A 210 -22.12 -1.18 18.29
C GLY A 210 -20.91 -1.27 17.38
N SER A 211 -19.69 -1.30 17.95
CA SER A 211 -18.45 -1.08 17.19
C SER A 211 -17.58 -2.34 16.99
N ARG A 212 -17.77 -3.38 17.81
CA ARG A 212 -17.02 -4.64 17.72
C ARG A 212 -17.49 -5.48 16.52
N GLY A 213 -16.54 -6.12 15.85
CA GLY A 213 -16.80 -7.29 15.01
C GLY A 213 -16.84 -7.07 13.49
N PHE A 214 -16.96 -5.84 13.00
CA PHE A 214 -16.81 -5.60 11.57
C PHE A 214 -15.34 -5.44 11.20
N ASP A 215 -14.87 -6.29 10.28
CA ASP A 215 -13.57 -6.22 9.64
C ASP A 215 -13.77 -6.16 8.12
N PRO A 216 -13.40 -5.05 7.46
CA PRO A 216 -13.57 -4.92 6.00
C PRO A 216 -12.66 -5.86 5.21
N GLY A 217 -11.64 -6.46 5.83
CA GLY A 217 -10.82 -7.50 5.19
C GLY A 217 -11.42 -8.90 5.27
N GLN A 218 -12.55 -9.07 5.97
CA GLN A 218 -13.20 -10.36 6.05
C GLN A 218 -13.88 -10.69 4.73
N HIS A 219 -13.50 -11.80 4.10
CA HIS A 219 -13.99 -12.26 2.78
C HIS A 219 -13.64 -11.36 1.59
N ALA A 220 -12.78 -10.35 1.78
CA ALA A 220 -12.33 -9.51 0.69
C ALA A 220 -11.39 -10.29 -0.25
N LEU A 221 -11.58 -10.12 -1.56
CA LEU A 221 -10.58 -10.48 -2.57
C LEU A 221 -9.35 -9.59 -2.44
N VAL A 222 -8.24 -9.98 -3.05
CA VAL A 222 -7.00 -9.21 -3.07
C VAL A 222 -6.82 -8.64 -4.46
N PHE A 223 -6.57 -7.33 -4.52
CA PHE A 223 -6.29 -6.63 -5.77
C PHE A 223 -4.80 -6.71 -6.14
N ASP A 224 -4.52 -7.13 -7.37
CA ASP A 224 -3.23 -7.03 -8.05
C ASP A 224 -3.40 -6.25 -9.34
N ALA A 225 -2.54 -5.26 -9.59
CA ALA A 225 -2.68 -4.36 -10.74
C ALA A 225 -2.63 -5.06 -12.11
N ARG A 226 -2.05 -6.27 -12.20
CA ARG A 226 -1.90 -7.05 -13.44
C ARG A 226 -2.95 -8.15 -13.59
N ARG A 227 -3.44 -8.71 -12.47
CA ARG A 227 -4.33 -9.89 -12.43
C ARG A 227 -5.72 -9.59 -11.88
N ASP A 228 -5.98 -8.34 -11.56
CA ASP A 228 -7.23 -7.82 -10.99
C ASP A 228 -7.53 -8.42 -9.62
N LEU A 229 -8.55 -9.27 -9.46
CA LEU A 229 -9.01 -9.76 -8.15
C LEU A 229 -8.78 -11.25 -7.95
N GLU A 230 -8.15 -11.61 -6.83
CA GLU A 230 -7.84 -12.99 -6.47
C GLU A 230 -8.25 -13.34 -5.04
N ALA A 231 -8.47 -14.63 -4.78
CA ALA A 231 -8.73 -15.09 -3.42
C ALA A 231 -7.49 -14.90 -2.53
N PRO A 232 -7.65 -14.49 -1.27
CA PRO A 232 -6.52 -14.36 -0.36
C PRO A 232 -5.89 -15.71 -0.02
N MET A 233 -4.59 -15.70 0.19
CA MET A 233 -3.83 -16.87 0.61
C MET A 233 -4.34 -17.44 1.95
N SER A 234 -4.56 -18.76 1.98
CA SER A 234 -5.00 -19.51 3.15
C SER A 234 -3.94 -19.57 4.25
N ALA A 235 -4.34 -20.02 5.44
CA ALA A 235 -3.42 -20.22 6.55
C ALA A 235 -2.43 -21.37 6.30
N GLN A 236 -2.83 -22.39 5.53
CA GLN A 236 -1.98 -23.52 5.19
C GLN A 236 -0.91 -23.11 4.17
N GLU A 237 -1.31 -22.53 3.04
CA GLU A 237 -0.38 -22.04 2.01
C GLU A 237 0.66 -21.09 2.61
N ARG A 238 0.23 -20.19 3.51
CA ARG A 238 1.16 -19.28 4.20
C ARG A 238 2.25 -20.03 4.97
N ARG A 239 1.91 -21.10 5.69
CA ARG A 239 2.89 -21.89 6.46
C ARG A 239 3.85 -22.63 5.52
N GLU A 240 3.34 -23.13 4.41
CA GLU A 240 4.13 -23.81 3.39
C GLU A 240 5.14 -22.84 2.74
N TYR A 241 4.69 -21.67 2.32
CA TYR A 241 5.56 -20.62 1.77
C TYR A 241 6.56 -20.10 2.79
N GLN A 242 6.17 -19.88 4.05
CA GLN A 242 7.10 -19.52 5.13
C GLN A 242 8.21 -20.55 5.28
N THR A 243 7.85 -21.84 5.31
CA THR A 243 8.82 -22.93 5.44
C THR A 243 9.77 -22.98 4.25
N ARG A 244 9.24 -22.80 3.02
CA ARG A 244 10.05 -22.75 1.79
C ARG A 244 10.99 -21.55 1.78
N LEU A 245 10.50 -20.36 2.14
CA LEU A 245 11.29 -19.13 2.21
C LEU A 245 12.44 -19.27 3.21
N GLU A 246 12.19 -19.76 4.43
CA GLU A 246 13.25 -19.91 5.44
C GLU A 246 14.26 -21.02 5.08
N ARG A 247 13.91 -21.95 4.18
CA ARG A 247 14.89 -22.88 3.58
C ARG A 247 15.81 -22.16 2.59
N LEU A 248 15.25 -21.35 1.69
CA LEU A 248 16.03 -20.59 0.70
C LEU A 248 16.87 -19.48 1.36
N ALA A 249 16.30 -18.74 2.30
CA ALA A 249 16.94 -17.60 2.96
C ALA A 249 18.18 -18.00 3.77
N ARG A 250 18.22 -19.21 4.35
CA ARG A 250 19.40 -19.73 5.05
C ARG A 250 20.62 -19.81 4.13
N GLY A 251 20.45 -20.32 2.91
CA GLY A 251 21.53 -20.37 1.91
C GLY A 251 21.92 -19.02 1.30
N ILE A 252 21.11 -17.97 1.51
CA ILE A 252 21.40 -16.61 1.04
C ILE A 252 22.15 -15.80 2.12
N THR A 253 21.84 -16.01 3.40
CA THR A 253 22.40 -15.20 4.49
C THR A 253 23.79 -15.68 4.91
N GLU A 254 24.09 -16.97 4.78
CA GLU A 254 25.41 -17.52 5.11
C GLU A 254 26.47 -17.05 4.08
N GLY A 255 27.41 -16.20 4.52
CA GLY A 255 28.59 -15.79 3.75
C GLY A 255 28.35 -14.73 2.67
N THR A 256 27.36 -13.83 2.83
CA THR A 256 27.09 -12.76 1.86
C THR A 256 27.50 -11.37 2.33
N VAL A 257 27.80 -10.51 1.33
CA VAL A 257 28.13 -9.07 1.43
C VAL A 257 27.11 -8.27 2.26
N LEU A 258 25.91 -8.79 2.48
CA LEU A 258 24.84 -8.14 3.26
C LEU A 258 25.04 -8.24 4.78
N GLU A 259 25.77 -9.25 5.28
CA GLU A 259 26.22 -9.24 6.68
C GLU A 259 27.32 -8.19 6.89
N GLU A 260 28.20 -8.03 5.91
CA GLU A 260 29.29 -7.04 5.95
C GLU A 260 28.79 -5.61 5.73
N VAL A 261 27.80 -5.43 4.86
CA VAL A 261 27.23 -4.13 4.53
C VAL A 261 25.83 -4.00 5.12
N LYS A 262 25.74 -3.25 6.22
CA LYS A 262 24.48 -2.93 6.90
C LYS A 262 23.46 -2.35 5.91
N TRP A 263 22.45 -3.13 5.54
CA TRP A 263 21.36 -2.74 4.61
C TRP A 263 20.82 -1.31 4.81
N PRO A 264 20.54 -0.84 6.04
CA PRO A 264 20.04 0.53 6.24
C PRO A 264 20.98 1.62 5.72
N ARG A 265 22.29 1.37 5.69
CA ARG A 265 23.28 2.32 5.14
C ARG A 265 23.25 2.33 3.62
N LEU A 266 23.11 1.17 2.98
CA LEU A 266 22.97 1.08 1.51
C LEU A 266 21.68 1.75 1.05
N GLU A 267 20.55 1.47 1.69
CA GLU A 267 19.27 2.11 1.40
C GLU A 267 19.36 3.64 1.59
N ALA A 268 20.08 4.11 2.61
CA ALA A 268 20.27 5.53 2.87
C ALA A 268 21.12 6.25 1.80
N THR A 269 21.99 5.59 1.06
CA THR A 269 22.74 6.18 -0.06
C THR A 269 22.15 5.86 -1.43
N ALA A 270 21.18 4.95 -1.48
CA ALA A 270 20.50 4.56 -2.69
C ALA A 270 19.79 5.73 -3.38
N GLN A 271 19.86 5.73 -4.70
CA GLN A 271 19.21 6.70 -5.58
C GLN A 271 18.23 5.99 -6.52
N PRO A 272 16.93 6.33 -6.48
CA PRO A 272 15.96 5.77 -7.41
C PRO A 272 16.17 6.34 -8.82
N GLN A 273 16.00 5.49 -9.83
CA GLN A 273 16.03 5.83 -11.25
C GLN A 273 14.96 5.03 -11.99
N LEU A 274 14.75 5.34 -13.27
CA LEU A 274 13.94 4.54 -14.19
C LEU A 274 14.86 3.90 -15.23
N ASP A 275 14.57 2.66 -15.62
CA ASP A 275 15.17 2.04 -16.81
C ASP A 275 14.55 2.59 -18.11
N GLU A 276 15.04 2.13 -19.26
CA GLU A 276 14.55 2.55 -20.59
C GLU A 276 13.05 2.27 -20.80
N ALA A 277 12.48 1.28 -20.09
CA ALA A 277 11.06 0.94 -20.13
C ALA A 277 10.23 1.69 -19.07
N GLY A 278 10.84 2.65 -18.36
CA GLY A 278 10.19 3.42 -17.30
C GLY A 278 9.95 2.65 -16.01
N ARG A 279 10.61 1.50 -15.81
CA ARG A 279 10.48 0.69 -14.59
C ARG A 279 11.49 1.15 -13.53
N PRO A 280 11.11 1.17 -12.25
CA PRO A 280 12.00 1.60 -11.18
C PRO A 280 13.23 0.69 -11.04
N VAL A 281 14.37 1.33 -10.82
CA VAL A 281 15.69 0.74 -10.53
C VAL A 281 16.30 1.49 -9.35
N LEU A 282 17.02 0.78 -8.49
CA LEU A 282 17.78 1.35 -7.40
C LEU A 282 19.26 1.38 -7.76
N ARG A 283 19.86 2.58 -7.77
CA ARG A 283 21.31 2.75 -7.96
C ARG A 283 21.99 2.83 -6.60
N LEU A 284 22.92 1.93 -6.37
CA LEU A 284 23.67 1.75 -5.12
C LEU A 284 25.15 1.96 -5.37
N THR A 285 25.92 2.30 -4.34
CA THR A 285 27.39 2.33 -4.42
C THR A 285 27.94 1.17 -3.61
N LEU A 286 28.66 0.25 -4.27
CA LEU A 286 29.26 -0.93 -3.66
C LEU A 286 30.72 -1.03 -4.11
N GLY A 287 31.65 -1.14 -3.16
CA GLY A 287 33.07 -1.18 -3.46
C GLY A 287 33.51 0.05 -4.26
N GLU A 288 34.03 -0.16 -5.47
CA GLU A 288 34.60 0.88 -6.33
C GLU A 288 33.63 1.44 -7.38
N GLY A 289 32.37 0.96 -7.46
CA GLY A 289 31.47 1.32 -8.56
C GLY A 289 29.99 1.45 -8.19
N PRO A 290 29.22 2.22 -8.98
CA PRO A 290 27.77 2.20 -8.90
C PRO A 290 27.22 0.88 -9.46
N VAL A 291 26.16 0.37 -8.84
CA VAL A 291 25.49 -0.87 -9.21
C VAL A 291 23.99 -0.62 -9.31
N ALA A 292 23.36 -1.11 -10.36
CA ALA A 292 21.92 -1.07 -10.56
C ALA A 292 21.20 -2.34 -10.06
N VAL A 293 20.03 -2.17 -9.44
CA VAL A 293 19.15 -3.27 -9.00
C VAL A 293 17.72 -2.98 -9.43
N GLY A 294 17.11 -3.88 -10.18
CA GLY A 294 15.70 -3.74 -10.59
C GLY A 294 14.73 -3.86 -9.41
N LEU A 295 13.60 -3.14 -9.46
CA LEU A 295 12.61 -3.09 -8.38
C LEU A 295 11.24 -3.66 -8.74
N THR A 296 11.05 -4.18 -9.96
CA THR A 296 9.78 -4.76 -10.42
C THR A 296 9.92 -6.25 -10.70
N ARG A 297 8.81 -6.97 -10.82
CA ARG A 297 8.83 -8.39 -11.23
C ARG A 297 9.54 -8.61 -12.57
N ASP A 298 9.53 -7.60 -13.44
CA ASP A 298 10.03 -7.73 -14.82
C ASP A 298 11.50 -7.36 -14.96
N ASN A 299 12.06 -6.62 -13.98
CA ASN A 299 13.45 -6.16 -14.03
C ASN A 299 14.31 -6.56 -12.82
N ILE A 300 13.73 -7.14 -11.76
CA ILE A 300 14.51 -7.53 -10.57
C ILE A 300 15.55 -8.62 -10.87
N VAL A 301 15.33 -9.45 -11.89
CA VAL A 301 16.31 -10.45 -12.35
C VAL A 301 17.21 -9.84 -13.44
N SER A 302 16.60 -9.26 -14.48
CA SER A 302 17.31 -8.87 -15.70
C SER A 302 18.15 -7.59 -15.58
N ALA A 303 17.75 -6.64 -14.72
CA ALA A 303 18.43 -5.35 -14.53
C ALA A 303 19.30 -5.29 -13.27
N SER A 304 19.48 -6.42 -12.57
CA SER A 304 20.24 -6.46 -11.31
C SER A 304 21.69 -6.88 -11.54
N GLU A 305 22.58 -5.90 -11.46
CA GLU A 305 24.04 -6.08 -11.54
C GLU A 305 24.62 -6.71 -10.26
N ALA A 306 23.91 -6.61 -9.13
CA ALA A 306 24.19 -7.34 -7.89
C ALA A 306 22.99 -8.23 -7.49
N PRO A 307 22.95 -9.49 -7.97
CA PRO A 307 21.88 -10.44 -7.66
C PRO A 307 21.65 -10.66 -6.17
N GLU A 308 22.69 -10.55 -5.34
CA GLU A 308 22.59 -10.72 -3.87
C GLU A 308 21.66 -9.67 -3.25
N ILE A 309 21.67 -8.45 -3.78
CA ILE A 309 20.81 -7.37 -3.28
C ILE A 309 19.36 -7.58 -3.72
N ALA A 310 19.16 -8.00 -4.98
CA ALA A 310 17.84 -8.38 -5.47
C ALA A 310 17.23 -9.54 -4.64
N GLN A 311 18.04 -10.55 -4.30
CA GLN A 311 17.64 -11.65 -3.41
C GLN A 311 17.24 -11.12 -2.03
N HIS A 312 18.04 -10.24 -1.44
CA HIS A 312 17.74 -9.64 -0.15
C HIS A 312 16.41 -8.87 -0.15
N LEU A 313 16.17 -8.04 -1.17
CA LEU A 313 14.92 -7.30 -1.35
C LEU A 313 13.71 -8.24 -1.42
N LEU A 314 13.80 -9.32 -2.20
CA LEU A 314 12.74 -10.33 -2.29
C LEU A 314 12.53 -11.06 -0.97
N VAL A 315 13.60 -11.46 -0.26
CA VAL A 315 13.47 -12.10 1.05
C VAL A 315 12.79 -11.18 2.05
N VAL A 316 13.17 -9.90 2.11
CA VAL A 316 12.55 -8.90 2.99
C VAL A 316 11.07 -8.71 2.64
N ARG A 317 10.75 -8.55 1.35
CA ARG A 317 9.37 -8.44 0.85
C ARG A 317 8.54 -9.66 1.24
N LEU A 318 9.01 -10.86 0.90
CA LEU A 318 8.30 -12.12 1.16
C LEU A 318 8.11 -12.34 2.65
N ARG A 319 9.12 -12.04 3.50
CA ARG A 319 8.97 -12.09 4.96
C ARG A 319 7.90 -11.15 5.46
N GLU A 320 7.81 -9.92 4.93
CA GLU A 320 6.78 -8.95 5.29
C GLU A 320 5.38 -9.47 4.91
N GLU A 321 5.20 -9.94 3.68
CA GLU A 321 3.92 -10.42 3.17
C GLU A 321 3.44 -11.71 3.84
N LEU A 322 4.37 -12.58 4.21
CA LEU A 322 4.09 -13.81 4.93
C LEU A 322 3.85 -13.58 6.43
N ARG A 323 4.01 -12.37 6.97
CA ARG A 323 3.67 -12.11 8.39
C ARG A 323 2.23 -12.51 8.67
N LYS A 324 2.01 -13.06 9.87
CA LYS A 324 0.66 -13.38 10.34
C LYS A 324 -0.13 -12.09 10.54
N SER A 325 -0.87 -11.69 9.51
CA SER A 325 -1.70 -10.49 9.47
C SER A 325 -3.01 -10.77 8.73
N ALA A 326 -3.86 -9.75 8.57
CA ALA A 326 -5.08 -9.87 7.78
C ALA A 326 -4.75 -10.32 6.34
N PRO A 327 -5.61 -11.13 5.69
CA PRO A 327 -5.37 -11.61 4.33
C PRO A 327 -5.32 -10.43 3.35
N LYS A 328 -4.12 -10.05 2.91
CA LYS A 328 -3.89 -8.92 2.00
C LYS A 328 -3.04 -9.28 0.79
N ILE A 329 -2.75 -10.57 0.62
CA ILE A 329 -1.92 -11.07 -0.48
C ILE A 329 -2.52 -12.37 -1.02
N ALA A 330 -2.50 -12.52 -2.35
CA ALA A 330 -2.90 -13.74 -3.04
C ALA A 330 -1.76 -14.79 -3.02
N ALA A 331 -2.10 -16.07 -3.14
CA ALA A 331 -1.08 -17.12 -3.19
C ALA A 331 -0.20 -17.03 -4.46
N SER A 332 -0.77 -16.55 -5.57
CA SER A 332 -0.09 -16.31 -6.84
C SER A 332 1.02 -15.26 -6.73
N ASP A 333 0.79 -14.17 -5.99
CA ASP A 333 1.79 -13.14 -5.74
C ASP A 333 3.03 -13.71 -5.06
N VAL A 334 2.81 -14.48 -3.99
CA VAL A 334 3.88 -15.13 -3.25
C VAL A 334 4.58 -16.15 -4.14
N TYR A 335 3.84 -16.94 -4.90
CA TYR A 335 4.39 -17.92 -5.82
C TYR A 335 5.33 -17.29 -6.84
N ASN A 336 4.87 -16.23 -7.52
CA ASN A 336 5.66 -15.52 -8.53
C ASN A 336 6.92 -14.89 -7.91
N ASP A 337 6.79 -14.25 -6.75
CA ASP A 337 7.93 -13.65 -6.05
C ASP A 337 8.94 -14.70 -5.58
N MET A 338 8.48 -15.90 -5.22
CA MET A 338 9.33 -17.05 -4.89
C MET A 338 10.08 -17.60 -6.10
N LEU A 339 9.46 -17.63 -7.29
CA LEU A 339 10.14 -18.04 -8.53
C LEU A 339 11.29 -17.09 -8.88
N LEU A 340 11.07 -15.78 -8.76
CA LEU A 340 12.12 -14.79 -8.99
C LEU A 340 13.29 -14.96 -8.02
N LEU A 341 12.99 -15.28 -6.74
CA LEU A 341 14.02 -15.54 -5.74
C LEU A 341 14.84 -16.80 -6.08
N GLU A 342 14.18 -17.87 -6.53
CA GLU A 342 14.83 -19.12 -6.93
C GLU A 342 15.68 -18.96 -8.20
N GLU A 343 15.21 -18.16 -9.16
CA GLU A 343 15.95 -17.83 -10.38
C GLU A 343 17.23 -17.05 -10.06
N LEU A 344 17.14 -16.01 -9.23
CA LEU A 344 18.30 -15.28 -8.74
C LEU A 344 19.27 -16.19 -7.98
N HIS A 345 18.76 -17.15 -7.20
CA HIS A 345 19.59 -18.10 -6.47
C HIS A 345 20.34 -19.03 -7.41
N ARG A 346 19.68 -19.56 -8.44
CA ARG A 346 20.30 -20.45 -9.45
C ARG A 346 21.39 -19.72 -10.25
N GLY A 347 21.11 -18.49 -10.69
CA GLY A 347 22.09 -17.68 -11.44
C GLY A 347 23.38 -17.40 -10.66
N ARG A 348 23.30 -17.30 -9.32
CA ARG A 348 24.47 -17.15 -8.44
C ARG A 348 25.32 -18.43 -8.37
N SER A 349 24.71 -19.61 -8.36
CA SER A 349 25.47 -20.86 -8.35
C SER A 349 26.30 -21.07 -9.62
N GLU A 350 25.87 -20.47 -10.73
CA GLU A 350 26.57 -20.54 -12.04
C GLU A 350 27.61 -19.43 -12.23
N ARG A 351 27.56 -18.35 -11.44
CA ARG A 351 28.55 -17.25 -11.42
C ARG A 351 28.99 -16.96 -9.98
N PRO A 352 30.09 -17.55 -9.48
CA PRO A 352 30.61 -17.20 -8.16
C PRO A 352 30.93 -15.70 -8.07
N SER A 353 30.64 -15.11 -6.91
CA SER A 353 30.63 -13.67 -6.64
C SER A 353 31.96 -12.99 -6.99
N SER A 354 31.96 -12.06 -7.95
CA SER A 354 33.11 -11.15 -8.18
C SER A 354 33.24 -10.07 -7.10
N ILE A 355 32.23 -9.91 -6.24
CA ILE A 355 32.21 -8.87 -5.20
C ILE A 355 33.08 -9.28 -4.00
N ALA A 356 33.10 -10.57 -3.64
CA ALA A 356 34.02 -11.11 -2.64
C ALA A 356 35.50 -10.91 -3.05
N ASP A 357 35.81 -11.05 -4.34
CA ASP A 357 37.16 -10.80 -4.86
C ASP A 357 37.55 -9.31 -4.81
N SER A 358 36.60 -8.40 -5.05
CA SER A 358 36.82 -6.94 -5.02
C SER A 358 37.00 -6.35 -3.61
N LEU A 359 36.45 -6.99 -2.59
CA LEU A 359 36.63 -6.60 -1.18
C LEU A 359 37.87 -7.27 -0.54
N GLY A 360 38.37 -8.37 -1.13
CA GLY A 360 39.50 -9.14 -0.63
C GLY A 360 40.90 -8.60 -0.97
N THR A 361 41.05 -7.64 -1.88
CA THR A 361 42.37 -7.23 -2.41
C THR A 361 43.11 -6.16 -1.59
N LYS A 362 42.96 -6.14 -0.25
CA LYS A 362 43.74 -5.23 0.64
C LYS A 362 44.58 -5.92 1.73
N ALA A 363 44.82 -7.22 1.63
CA ALA A 363 45.74 -7.93 2.53
C ALA A 363 46.79 -8.72 1.75
N GLY A 364 47.79 -8.03 1.19
CA GLY A 364 48.86 -8.70 0.45
C GLY A 364 49.88 -7.76 -0.17
N GLY A 365 50.49 -6.89 0.63
CA GLY A 365 51.57 -6.01 0.18
C GLY A 365 52.64 -5.86 1.24
N THR A 366 53.53 -6.86 1.36
CA THR A 366 54.80 -6.74 2.07
C THR A 366 55.85 -6.12 1.15
N ARG A 367 56.42 -4.99 1.55
CA ARG A 367 57.86 -4.81 1.78
C ARG A 367 58.13 -3.55 2.58
#